data_AF-A0A934K199-F1
#
_entry.id   AF-A0A934K199-F1
#
_cell.length_a   1.000
_cell.length_b   1.000
_cell.length_c   1.000
_cell.angle_alpha   90.00
_cell.angle_beta   90.00
_cell.angle_gamma   90.00
#
_symmetry.space_group_name_H-M   'P 1'
#
loop_
_entity.id
_entity.type
_entity.pdbx_description
1 polymer ?
#
loop_
_entity_poly.entity_id
_entity_poly.type
_entity_poly.pdbx_seq_one_letter_code
_entity_poly.pdbx_strand_id
1 'polypeptide(L)'
;MTDQPNHDNEPQRSSDRWEQGLDAYASQFQIARDQVADWFSERVGDRFGEEAIYSAARAWTNDELSLRDRSLVVLASLITMGGAEQQLRMHTRWAVDHGCTREEMEAMAALLAIYAGFTRAANGLMVIREELTKLDGPETGEVG
;
A
#
# COMPACT_ATOMS: atom_id res chain seq x y z
N MET A 1 -15.98 -7.79 -44.91
CA MET A 1 -14.57 -8.05 -44.58
C MET A 1 -14.44 -7.73 -43.10
N THR A 2 -14.66 -8.75 -42.28
CA THR A 2 -14.71 -8.65 -40.81
C THR A 2 -13.30 -8.76 -40.26
N ASP A 3 -12.81 -7.70 -39.62
CA ASP A 3 -11.58 -7.73 -38.85
C ASP A 3 -11.93 -8.31 -37.47
N GLN A 4 -11.48 -9.53 -37.19
CA GLN A 4 -11.59 -10.11 -35.84
C GLN A 4 -10.49 -9.52 -34.97
N PRO A 5 -10.77 -9.13 -33.70
CA PRO A 5 -9.72 -8.75 -32.79
C PRO A 5 -8.82 -9.96 -32.50
N ASN A 6 -7.52 -9.76 -32.71
CA ASN A 6 -6.45 -10.70 -32.43
C ASN A 6 -6.42 -11.03 -30.92
N HIS A 7 -6.68 -12.29 -30.56
CA HIS A 7 -6.74 -12.81 -29.18
C HIS A 7 -5.37 -13.30 -28.65
N ASP A 8 -4.27 -13.09 -29.37
CA ASP A 8 -3.00 -13.78 -29.08
C ASP A 8 -2.06 -13.02 -28.11
N ASN A 9 -2.56 -12.22 -27.16
CA ASN A 9 -1.68 -11.42 -26.29
C ASN A 9 -2.00 -11.42 -24.78
N GLU A 10 -2.81 -12.36 -24.30
CA GLU A 10 -3.20 -12.47 -22.88
C GLU A 10 -2.25 -13.29 -21.97
N PRO A 11 -1.57 -14.38 -22.38
CA PRO A 11 -0.79 -15.18 -21.42
C PRO A 11 0.52 -14.50 -20.96
N GLN A 12 1.20 -13.76 -21.84
CA GLN A 12 2.46 -13.08 -21.51
C GLN A 12 2.25 -11.86 -20.59
N ARG A 13 1.13 -11.13 -20.78
CA ARG A 13 0.79 -9.98 -19.91
C ARG A 13 0.37 -10.41 -18.51
N SER A 14 -0.15 -11.63 -18.35
CA SER A 14 -0.47 -12.21 -17.04
C SER A 14 0.81 -12.59 -16.30
N SER A 15 1.74 -13.30 -16.94
CA SER A 15 3.01 -13.67 -16.29
C SER A 15 3.82 -12.46 -15.83
N ASP A 16 3.93 -11.42 -16.66
CA ASP A 16 4.68 -10.22 -16.29
C ASP A 16 4.06 -9.48 -15.08
N ARG A 17 2.73 -9.44 -15.01
CA ARG A 17 2.02 -8.88 -13.85
C ARG A 17 2.20 -9.74 -12.60
N TRP A 18 2.18 -11.05 -12.73
CA TRP A 18 2.41 -11.94 -11.60
C TRP A 18 3.78 -11.66 -10.98
N GLU A 19 4.82 -11.64 -11.82
CA GLU A 19 6.20 -11.42 -11.37
C GLU A 19 6.39 -10.05 -10.71
N GLN A 20 5.88 -8.97 -11.31
CA GLN A 20 5.94 -7.63 -10.74
C GLN A 20 5.18 -7.52 -9.42
N GLY A 21 4.03 -8.20 -9.30
CA GLY A 21 3.25 -8.25 -8.07
C GLY A 21 4.00 -8.96 -6.94
N LEU A 22 4.66 -10.08 -7.26
CA LEU A 22 5.53 -10.78 -6.32
C LEU A 22 6.69 -9.88 -5.87
N ASP A 23 7.36 -9.20 -6.80
CA ASP A 23 8.48 -8.30 -6.47
C ASP A 23 8.03 -7.13 -5.58
N ALA A 24 6.88 -6.52 -5.90
CA ALA A 24 6.30 -5.46 -5.11
C ALA A 24 6.03 -5.91 -3.68
N TYR A 25 5.34 -7.04 -3.49
CA TYR A 25 5.03 -7.54 -2.15
C TYR A 25 6.24 -8.12 -1.41
N ALA A 26 7.21 -8.71 -2.11
CA ALA A 26 8.45 -9.19 -1.50
C ALA A 26 9.23 -8.03 -0.87
N SER A 27 9.45 -6.97 -1.66
CA SER A 27 10.05 -5.73 -1.16
C SER A 27 9.24 -5.16 0.00
N GLN A 28 7.92 -5.21 -0.11
CA GLN A 28 7.07 -4.47 0.82
C GLN A 28 6.83 -5.17 2.16
N PHE A 29 6.71 -6.50 2.15
CA PHE A 29 6.59 -7.32 3.34
C PHE A 29 7.94 -7.77 3.91
N GLN A 30 9.04 -7.47 3.21
CA GLN A 30 10.39 -7.90 3.58
C GLN A 30 10.48 -9.43 3.72
N ILE A 31 9.92 -10.15 2.75
CA ILE A 31 9.92 -11.62 2.65
C ILE A 31 10.52 -12.07 1.32
N ALA A 32 10.92 -13.34 1.23
CA ALA A 32 11.44 -13.87 -0.02
C ALA A 32 10.34 -13.92 -1.09
N ARG A 33 10.70 -13.63 -2.34
CA ARG A 33 9.75 -13.55 -3.48
C ARG A 33 8.93 -14.83 -3.65
N ASP A 34 9.57 -15.97 -3.47
CA ASP A 34 8.95 -17.30 -3.57
C ASP A 34 7.98 -17.61 -2.42
N GLN A 35 8.03 -16.85 -1.31
CA GLN A 35 7.13 -16.99 -0.16
C GLN A 35 5.87 -16.11 -0.26
N VAL A 36 5.81 -15.15 -1.20
CA VAL A 36 4.72 -14.17 -1.27
C VAL A 36 3.38 -14.84 -1.58
N ALA A 37 3.34 -15.80 -2.51
CA ALA A 37 2.11 -16.49 -2.87
C ALA A 37 1.52 -17.28 -1.69
N ASP A 38 2.36 -18.05 -1.00
CA ASP A 38 1.98 -18.81 0.19
C ASP A 38 1.51 -17.87 1.31
N TRP A 39 2.20 -16.75 1.52
CA TRP A 39 1.83 -15.75 2.53
C TRP A 39 0.39 -15.25 2.37
N PHE A 40 -0.04 -15.02 1.12
CA PHE A 40 -1.41 -14.63 0.82
C PHE A 40 -2.38 -15.81 0.90
N SER A 41 -2.03 -16.96 0.31
CA SER A 41 -2.87 -18.15 0.35
C SER A 41 -3.28 -18.51 1.79
N GLU A 42 -2.32 -18.51 2.71
CA GLU A 42 -2.55 -18.81 4.13
C GLU A 42 -3.50 -17.83 4.83
N ARG A 43 -3.54 -16.57 4.38
CA ARG A 43 -4.30 -15.48 5.05
C ARG A 43 -5.68 -15.23 4.46
N VAL A 44 -5.78 -15.34 3.13
CA VAL A 44 -6.97 -14.91 2.37
C VAL A 44 -7.43 -15.94 1.33
N GLY A 45 -6.74 -17.08 1.23
CA GLY A 45 -7.02 -18.15 0.27
C GLY A 45 -6.43 -17.89 -1.11
N ASP A 46 -6.17 -18.96 -1.86
CA ASP A 46 -5.48 -18.94 -3.16
C ASP A 46 -6.06 -17.89 -4.12
N ARG A 47 -7.37 -17.94 -4.34
CA ARG A 47 -8.04 -17.06 -5.32
C ARG A 47 -7.85 -15.57 -4.98
N PHE A 48 -8.02 -15.19 -3.72
CA PHE A 48 -7.88 -13.78 -3.35
C PHE A 48 -6.40 -13.36 -3.32
N GLY A 49 -5.51 -14.28 -2.93
CA GLY A 49 -4.07 -14.06 -2.98
C GLY A 49 -3.57 -13.81 -4.40
N GLU A 50 -4.07 -14.58 -5.37
CA GLU A 50 -3.73 -14.37 -6.77
C GLU A 50 -4.15 -12.99 -7.28
N GLU A 51 -5.40 -12.59 -7.02
CA GLU A 51 -5.91 -11.26 -7.40
C GLU A 51 -5.12 -10.13 -6.72
N ALA A 52 -4.74 -10.30 -5.45
CA ALA A 52 -3.90 -9.34 -4.75
C ALA A 52 -2.55 -9.15 -5.48
N ILE A 53 -1.86 -10.25 -5.81
CA ILE A 53 -0.57 -10.22 -6.51
C ILE A 53 -0.70 -9.54 -7.88
N TYR A 54 -1.70 -9.93 -8.69
CA TYR A 54 -1.92 -9.29 -9.99
C TYR A 54 -2.23 -7.78 -9.88
N SER A 55 -2.91 -7.35 -8.81
CA SER A 55 -3.26 -5.95 -8.61
C SER A 55 -2.07 -5.08 -8.19
N ALA A 56 -1.10 -5.65 -7.47
CA ALA A 56 0.04 -4.91 -6.92
C ALA A 56 1.06 -4.48 -7.98
N ALA A 57 1.22 -5.29 -9.04
CA ALA A 57 2.17 -5.06 -10.12
C ALA A 57 2.19 -3.60 -10.59
N ARG A 58 1.11 -3.14 -11.22
CA ARG A 58 1.06 -1.77 -11.77
C ARG A 58 0.89 -0.70 -10.71
N ALA A 59 0.30 -1.05 -9.57
CA ALA A 59 0.08 -0.10 -8.50
C ALA A 59 1.40 0.44 -7.93
N TRP A 60 2.45 -0.39 -7.89
CA TRP A 60 3.71 -0.06 -7.23
C TRP A 60 4.95 -0.05 -8.15
N THR A 61 4.88 -0.56 -9.38
CA THR A 61 6.04 -0.55 -10.30
C THR A 61 6.00 0.53 -11.39
N ASN A 62 4.87 1.18 -11.60
CA ASN A 62 4.72 2.26 -12.59
C ASN A 62 5.64 3.46 -12.26
N ASP A 63 5.94 4.35 -13.20
CA ASP A 63 6.84 5.50 -12.98
C ASP A 63 6.14 6.88 -13.05
N GLU A 64 4.86 6.95 -13.42
CA GLU A 64 4.15 8.22 -13.57
C GLU A 64 3.78 8.90 -12.24
N LEU A 65 3.80 8.15 -11.14
CA LEU A 65 3.75 8.66 -9.78
C LEU A 65 4.95 8.10 -9.02
N SER A 66 5.52 8.86 -8.09
CA SER A 66 6.54 8.31 -7.21
C SER A 66 5.92 7.30 -6.23
N LEU A 67 6.72 6.39 -5.67
CA LEU A 67 6.28 5.51 -4.58
C LEU A 67 5.75 6.30 -3.38
N ARG A 68 6.39 7.44 -3.07
CA ARG A 68 5.93 8.42 -2.06
C ARG A 68 4.50 8.88 -2.37
N ASP A 69 4.24 9.38 -3.57
CA ASP A 69 2.93 9.93 -3.93
C ASP A 69 1.84 8.86 -3.89
N ARG A 70 2.15 7.63 -4.34
CA ARG A 70 1.24 6.49 -4.25
C ARG A 70 0.88 6.16 -2.81
N SER A 71 1.86 6.12 -1.91
CA SER A 71 1.62 5.88 -0.49
C SER A 71 0.67 6.92 0.10
N LEU A 72 0.86 8.22 -0.22
CA LEU A 72 -0.06 9.27 0.23
C LEU A 72 -1.48 9.08 -0.33
N VAL A 73 -1.61 8.75 -1.62
CA VAL A 73 -2.92 8.49 -2.24
C VAL A 73 -3.63 7.30 -1.60
N VAL A 74 -2.91 6.22 -1.30
CA VAL A 74 -3.48 5.03 -0.65
C VAL A 74 -3.92 5.37 0.77
N LEU A 75 -3.09 6.05 1.56
CA LEU A 75 -3.47 6.48 2.91
C LEU A 75 -4.70 7.38 2.87
N ALA A 76 -4.74 8.39 1.98
CA ALA A 76 -5.90 9.26 1.83
C ALA A 76 -7.17 8.50 1.46
N SER A 77 -7.06 7.50 0.60
CA SER A 77 -8.17 6.64 0.18
C SER A 77 -8.70 5.79 1.34
N LEU A 78 -7.81 5.20 2.14
CA LEU A 78 -8.16 4.39 3.31
C LEU A 78 -8.82 5.23 4.42
N ILE A 79 -8.30 6.45 4.68
CA ILE A 79 -8.93 7.40 5.60
C ILE A 79 -10.36 7.74 5.12
N THR A 80 -10.51 8.03 3.83
CA THR A 80 -11.80 8.42 3.25
C THR A 80 -12.81 7.27 3.29
N MET A 81 -12.36 6.03 3.07
CA MET A 81 -13.17 4.81 3.14
C MET A 81 -13.69 4.56 4.57
N GLY A 82 -12.80 4.68 5.57
CA GLY A 82 -13.10 4.37 6.97
C GLY A 82 -13.15 2.86 7.26
N GLY A 83 -12.99 2.48 8.54
CA GLY A 83 -13.02 1.06 8.97
C GLY A 83 -11.87 0.21 8.42
N ALA A 84 -10.74 0.84 8.10
CA ALA A 84 -9.58 0.23 7.48
C ALA A 84 -8.31 0.42 8.33
N GLU A 85 -8.44 0.34 9.65
CA GLU A 85 -7.38 0.66 10.61
C GLU A 85 -6.16 -0.24 10.45
N GLN A 86 -6.36 -1.53 10.17
CA GLN A 86 -5.25 -2.47 9.95
C GLN A 86 -4.47 -2.11 8.68
N GLN A 87 -5.17 -1.76 7.60
CA GLN A 87 -4.60 -1.35 6.33
C GLN A 87 -3.88 -0.01 6.47
N LEU A 88 -4.46 0.94 7.22
CA LEU A 88 -3.80 2.21 7.53
C LEU A 88 -2.45 1.98 8.21
N ARG A 89 -2.38 1.15 9.25
CA ARG A 89 -1.10 0.84 9.92
C ARG A 89 -0.08 0.22 8.97
N MET A 90 -0.52 -0.75 8.17
CA MET A 90 0.35 -1.39 7.17
C MET A 90 0.90 -0.36 6.18
N HIS A 91 0.02 0.44 5.55
CA HIS A 91 0.42 1.43 4.57
C HIS A 91 1.15 2.64 5.16
N THR A 92 1.02 2.93 6.46
CA THR A 92 1.87 3.93 7.14
C THR A 92 3.33 3.50 7.14
N ARG A 93 3.62 2.23 7.43
CA ARG A 93 5.00 1.69 7.36
C ARG A 93 5.56 1.82 5.95
N TRP A 94 4.75 1.46 4.96
CA TRP A 94 5.12 1.56 3.55
C TRP A 94 5.35 3.01 3.12
N ALA A 95 4.54 3.94 3.62
CA ALA A 95 4.73 5.36 3.36
C ALA A 95 6.09 5.84 3.87
N VAL A 96 6.50 5.43 5.07
CA VAL A 96 7.83 5.75 5.62
C VAL A 96 8.94 5.15 4.75
N ASP A 97 8.85 3.86 4.38
CA ASP A 97 9.85 3.21 3.52
C ASP A 97 9.95 3.87 2.13
N HIS A 98 8.84 4.40 1.62
CA HIS A 98 8.75 5.16 0.37
C HIS A 98 9.15 6.63 0.52
N GLY A 99 9.58 7.07 1.70
CA GLY A 99 10.11 8.41 1.95
C GLY A 99 9.07 9.49 2.29
N CYS A 100 7.83 9.11 2.63
CA CYS A 100 6.85 10.06 3.16
C CYS A 100 7.23 10.50 4.57
N THR A 101 7.14 11.80 4.85
CA THR A 101 7.39 12.33 6.20
C THR A 101 6.12 12.32 7.06
N ARG A 102 6.31 12.41 8.39
CA ARG A 102 5.22 12.58 9.35
C ARG A 102 4.37 13.81 9.01
N GLU A 103 5.01 14.93 8.68
CA GLU A 103 4.37 16.21 8.37
C GLU A 103 3.51 16.11 7.11
N GLU A 104 3.95 15.36 6.10
CA GLU A 104 3.19 15.15 4.87
C GLU A 104 1.90 14.36 5.13
N MET A 105 1.99 13.30 5.93
CA MET A 105 0.82 12.49 6.31
C MET A 105 -0.16 13.29 7.21
N GLU A 106 0.36 14.12 8.10
CA GLU A 106 -0.44 15.03 8.93
C GLU A 106 -1.15 16.11 8.11
N ALA A 107 -0.43 16.75 7.18
CA ALA A 107 -0.99 17.75 6.28
C ALA A 107 -2.07 17.16 5.36
N MET A 108 -1.83 15.94 4.84
CA MET A 108 -2.83 15.19 4.07
C MET A 108 -4.09 14.92 4.89
N ALA A 109 -3.96 14.44 6.13
CA ALA A 109 -5.13 14.20 6.98
C ALA A 109 -5.88 15.49 7.32
N ALA A 110 -5.18 16.60 7.56
CA ALA A 110 -5.79 17.91 7.79
C ALA A 110 -6.61 18.38 6.57
N LEU A 111 -6.08 18.18 5.35
CA LEU A 111 -6.83 18.46 4.11
C LEU A 111 -8.10 17.60 4.02
N LEU A 112 -8.00 16.30 4.36
CA LEU A 112 -9.13 15.38 4.34
C LEU A 112 -10.21 15.72 5.36
N ALA A 113 -9.92 16.50 6.41
CA ALA A 113 -10.97 16.97 7.31
C ALA A 113 -12.02 17.83 6.58
N ILE A 114 -11.61 18.53 5.51
CA ILE A 114 -12.49 19.36 4.67
C ILE A 114 -13.30 18.48 3.69
N TYR A 115 -12.66 17.48 3.09
CA TYR A 115 -13.25 16.73 1.96
C TYR A 115 -13.88 15.38 2.34
N ALA A 116 -13.37 14.71 3.36
CA ALA A 116 -13.86 13.44 3.88
C ALA A 116 -14.58 13.57 5.24
N GLY A 117 -14.58 14.79 5.81
CA GLY A 117 -15.18 15.10 7.10
C GLY A 117 -14.21 14.88 8.27
N PHE A 118 -14.31 15.76 9.27
CA PHE A 118 -13.39 15.81 10.40
C PHE A 118 -13.25 14.47 11.14
N THR A 119 -14.36 13.77 11.39
CA THR A 119 -14.35 12.50 12.14
C THR A 119 -13.52 11.42 11.45
N ARG A 120 -13.66 11.25 10.12
CA ARG A 120 -12.90 10.24 9.38
C ARG A 120 -11.41 10.60 9.34
N ALA A 121 -11.11 11.87 9.04
CA ALA A 121 -9.75 12.37 9.02
C ALA A 121 -9.04 12.23 10.37
N ALA A 122 -9.71 12.60 11.47
CA ALA A 122 -9.17 12.49 12.83
C ALA A 122 -8.91 11.03 13.21
N ASN A 123 -9.86 10.12 12.96
CA ASN A 123 -9.69 8.70 13.24
C ASN A 123 -8.52 8.09 12.46
N GLY A 124 -8.43 8.40 11.17
CA GLY A 124 -7.32 7.97 10.32
C GLY A 124 -5.98 8.49 10.81
N LEU A 125 -5.91 9.78 11.16
CA LEU A 125 -4.69 10.41 11.67
C LEU A 125 -4.23 9.81 13.00
N MET A 126 -5.15 9.49 13.92
CA MET A 126 -4.80 8.83 15.18
C MET A 126 -4.11 7.49 14.93
N VAL A 127 -4.62 6.68 14.01
CA VAL A 127 -4.00 5.39 13.64
C VAL A 127 -2.61 5.59 13.02
N ILE A 128 -2.46 6.56 12.12
CA ILE A 128 -1.16 6.89 11.51
C ILE A 128 -0.16 7.30 12.60
N ARG A 129 -0.54 8.24 13.48
CA ARG A 129 0.34 8.75 14.53
C ARG A 129 0.78 7.65 15.50
N GLU A 130 -0.16 6.81 15.94
CA GLU A 130 0.15 5.65 16.78
C GLU A 130 1.16 4.72 16.12
N GLU A 131 1.03 4.49 14.82
CA GLU A 131 1.96 3.60 14.11
C GLU A 131 3.33 4.24 13.94
N LEU A 132 3.41 5.52 13.59
CA LEU A 132 4.68 6.25 13.51
C LEU A 132 5.41 6.25 14.85
N THR A 133 4.70 6.44 15.97
CA THR A 133 5.31 6.35 17.31
C THR A 133 5.93 4.98 17.60
N LYS A 134 5.37 3.88 17.08
CA LYS A 134 6.00 2.55 17.23
C LYS A 134 7.26 2.42 16.39
N LEU A 135 7.29 3.04 15.21
CA LEU A 135 8.44 3.02 14.31
C LEU A 135 9.61 3.85 14.85
N ASP A 136 9.33 4.96 15.54
CA ASP A 136 10.35 5.81 16.17
C ASP A 136 11.11 5.08 17.30
N GLY A 137 10.61 3.94 17.78
CA GLY A 137 11.19 3.17 18.89
C GLY A 137 11.01 3.86 20.25
N PRO A 138 11.45 3.24 21.36
CA PRO A 138 11.52 3.95 22.63
C PRO A 138 12.51 5.10 22.47
N GLU A 139 12.10 6.34 22.77
CA GLU A 139 13.03 7.46 22.92
C GLU A 139 14.18 6.98 23.81
N THR A 140 15.39 6.89 23.26
CA THR A 140 16.57 6.68 24.08
C THR A 140 16.73 7.95 24.88
N GLY A 141 16.09 7.98 26.05
CA GLY A 141 16.30 9.02 27.04
C GLY A 141 17.80 9.05 27.33
N GLU A 142 18.45 10.13 26.94
CA GLU A 142 19.80 10.44 27.40
C GLU A 142 19.76 10.47 28.93
N VAL A 143 20.41 9.47 29.53
CA VAL A 143 20.83 9.52 30.93
C VAL A 143 22.35 9.51 30.88
N GLY A 144 22.96 10.67 31.13
CA GLY A 144 24.41 10.84 31.21
C GLY A 144 24.84 12.28 31.05
#